data_AF-A0A8H6Y129-F1
#
_entry.id   AF-A0A8H6Y129-F1
#
_cell.length_a   1.000
_cell.length_b   1.000
_cell.length_c   1.000
_cell.angle_alpha   90.00
_cell.angle_beta   90.00
_cell.angle_gamma   90.00
#
_symmetry.space_group_name_H-M   'P 1'
#
loop_
_entity.id
_entity.type
_entity.pdbx_description
1 polymer ?
#
loop_
_entity_poly.entity_id
_entity_poly.type
_entity_poly.pdbx_seq_one_letter_code
_entity_poly.pdbx_strand_id
1 'polypeptide(L)'
;MVDGSSNSIVSIVKELPIDEELSLSFDKWFQAWGRLLELILAHLPEEHPLWITHFESILHRPNRSQNWAPCLEYDSQIRRRALTSDIDPAIFHLDIWNDLESVHIAKRTIAAVRRELNSNSTGRAGHSTDADCDHSASGNRFQPYDNAKQSSNTSFRPSGKFRCFVCGSDDSTHKSRSCNADQTVSGKPVIISAQKPNGPRRDRNGNAYCFSFNGHSGCTRGADCHQGKHWCSLCGAKNGLHSAQNRVAL
;
A
#
# COMPACT_ATOMS: atom_id res chain seq x y z
N MET A 1 -26.52 -36.91 29.75
CA MET A 1 -27.80 -37.32 30.37
C MET A 1 -28.91 -36.73 29.52
N VAL A 2 -29.77 -37.58 28.97
CA VAL A 2 -30.83 -37.18 28.04
C VAL A 2 -32.08 -36.89 28.88
N ASP A 3 -32.59 -35.67 28.78
CA ASP A 3 -33.94 -35.35 29.25
C ASP A 3 -34.86 -35.31 28.02
N GLY A 4 -35.86 -36.17 28.04
CA GLY A 4 -36.82 -36.34 26.96
C GLY A 4 -38.09 -35.59 27.32
N SER A 5 -38.34 -34.44 26.68
CA SER A 5 -39.69 -33.86 26.41
C SER A 5 -39.64 -32.45 25.80
N SER A 6 -38.56 -32.06 25.12
CA SER A 6 -38.55 -30.84 24.33
C SER A 6 -37.61 -31.02 23.15
N ASN A 7 -38.15 -31.18 21.94
CA ASN A 7 -37.41 -31.02 20.68
C ASN A 7 -37.03 -29.54 20.46
N SER A 8 -36.53 -28.88 21.49
CA SER A 8 -35.94 -27.55 21.39
C SER A 8 -34.45 -27.77 21.15
N ILE A 9 -34.00 -27.49 19.93
CA ILE A 9 -32.56 -27.41 19.63
C ILE A 9 -32.03 -26.22 20.45
N VAL A 10 -31.45 -26.51 21.61
CA VAL A 10 -30.69 -25.51 22.36
C VAL A 10 -29.38 -25.34 21.62
N SER A 11 -29.30 -24.29 20.80
CA SER A 11 -28.06 -23.90 20.15
C SER A 11 -27.08 -23.44 21.24
N ILE A 12 -26.13 -24.30 21.60
CA ILE A 12 -25.03 -23.90 22.48
C ILE A 12 -24.15 -22.99 21.63
N VAL A 13 -24.37 -21.68 21.74
CA VAL A 13 -23.49 -20.66 21.17
C VAL A 13 -22.20 -20.69 21.99
N LYS A 14 -21.31 -21.63 21.64
CA LYS A 14 -19.92 -21.53 22.07
C LYS A 14 -19.31 -20.44 21.22
N GLU A 15 -19.24 -19.22 21.77
CA GLU A 15 -18.50 -18.12 21.15
C GLU A 15 -17.05 -18.60 20.96
N LEU A 16 -16.71 -18.97 19.72
CA LEU A 16 -15.33 -19.16 19.35
C LEU A 16 -14.68 -17.77 19.41
N PRO A 17 -13.50 -17.63 20.04
CA PRO A 17 -12.79 -16.36 20.05
C PRO A 17 -12.65 -15.88 18.60
N ILE A 18 -13.11 -14.66 18.34
CA ILE A 18 -13.11 -14.03 17.00
C ILE A 18 -11.72 -14.12 16.36
N ASP A 19 -10.67 -14.05 17.19
CA ASP A 19 -9.27 -14.10 16.78
C ASP A 19 -8.85 -15.48 16.20
N GLU A 20 -9.47 -16.58 16.64
CA GLU A 20 -9.18 -17.91 16.10
C GLU A 20 -9.78 -18.09 14.70
N GLU A 21 -10.98 -17.54 14.47
CA GLU A 21 -11.63 -17.59 13.15
C GLU A 21 -10.85 -16.77 12.12
N LEU A 22 -10.37 -15.58 12.51
CA LEU A 22 -9.62 -14.69 11.62
C LEU A 22 -8.15 -15.11 11.38
N SER A 23 -7.68 -16.16 12.05
CA SER A 23 -6.33 -16.71 11.87
C SER A 23 -6.30 -18.03 11.11
N LEU A 24 -7.45 -18.48 10.56
CA LEU A 24 -7.52 -19.69 9.74
C LEU A 24 -6.66 -19.58 8.48
N SER A 25 -5.92 -20.64 8.18
CA SER A 25 -5.29 -20.79 6.86
C SER A 25 -6.34 -21.11 5.80
N PHE A 26 -6.02 -20.86 4.53
CA PHE A 26 -6.90 -21.18 3.40
C PHE A 26 -7.35 -22.65 3.42
N ASP A 27 -6.45 -23.61 3.64
CA ASP A 27 -6.78 -25.03 3.62
C ASP A 27 -7.76 -25.39 4.75
N LYS A 28 -7.56 -24.82 5.95
CA LYS A 28 -8.47 -25.04 7.08
C LYS A 28 -9.84 -24.43 6.81
N TRP A 29 -9.87 -23.23 6.22
CA TRP A 29 -11.11 -22.57 5.82
C TRP A 29 -11.85 -23.38 4.76
N PHE A 30 -11.15 -23.88 3.73
CA PHE A 30 -11.75 -24.69 2.66
C PHE A 30 -12.36 -25.99 3.19
N GLN A 31 -11.65 -26.69 4.08
CA GLN A 31 -12.16 -27.90 4.74
C GLN A 31 -13.32 -27.60 5.71
N ALA A 32 -13.30 -26.45 6.38
CA ALA A 32 -14.40 -26.02 7.24
C ALA A 32 -15.65 -25.71 6.41
N TRP A 33 -15.49 -25.02 5.28
CA TRP A 33 -16.58 -24.69 4.37
C TRP A 33 -17.24 -25.91 3.74
N GLY A 34 -16.48 -26.93 3.35
CA GLY A 34 -17.05 -28.19 2.87
C GLY A 34 -18.03 -28.81 3.87
N ARG A 35 -17.64 -28.87 5.15
CA ARG A 35 -18.51 -29.38 6.24
C ARG A 35 -19.69 -28.45 6.53
N LEU A 36 -19.47 -27.13 6.45
CA LEU A 36 -20.53 -26.15 6.67
C LEU A 36 -21.62 -26.23 5.59
N LEU A 37 -21.24 -26.36 4.32
CA LEU A 37 -22.20 -26.49 3.22
C LEU A 37 -23.06 -27.75 3.34
N GLU A 38 -22.48 -28.87 3.76
CA GLU A 38 -23.23 -30.09 4.05
C GLU A 38 -24.29 -29.87 5.15
N LEU A 39 -23.93 -29.14 6.21
CA LEU A 39 -24.86 -28.79 7.29
C LEU A 39 -25.96 -27.84 6.82
N ILE A 40 -25.61 -26.83 6.02
CA ILE A 40 -26.58 -25.90 5.43
C ILE A 40 -27.53 -26.67 4.51
N LEU A 41 -27.04 -27.56 3.65
CA LEU A 41 -27.91 -28.38 2.79
C LEU A 41 -28.88 -29.25 3.60
N ALA A 42 -28.41 -29.83 4.71
CA ALA A 42 -29.21 -30.72 5.53
C ALA A 42 -30.30 -29.98 6.34
N HIS A 43 -30.05 -28.73 6.73
CA HIS A 43 -30.91 -28.00 7.68
C HIS A 43 -31.62 -26.77 7.10
N LEU A 44 -31.05 -26.16 6.06
CA LEU A 44 -31.50 -24.93 5.38
C LEU A 44 -31.33 -25.08 3.85
N PRO A 45 -31.98 -26.08 3.22
CA PRO A 45 -31.75 -26.41 1.81
C PRO A 45 -32.06 -25.26 0.84
N GLU A 46 -32.97 -24.36 1.20
CA GLU A 46 -33.31 -23.16 0.44
C GLU A 46 -32.19 -22.11 0.43
N GLU A 47 -31.39 -22.02 1.50
CA GLU A 47 -30.27 -21.08 1.59
C GLU A 47 -28.98 -21.64 0.97
N HIS A 48 -28.89 -22.96 0.82
CA HIS A 48 -27.70 -23.63 0.32
C HIS A 48 -27.14 -23.07 -1.00
N PRO A 49 -27.96 -22.76 -2.04
CA PRO A 49 -27.46 -22.14 -3.27
C PRO A 49 -26.80 -20.77 -3.04
N LEU A 50 -27.31 -19.99 -2.08
CA LEU A 50 -26.77 -18.66 -1.76
C LEU A 50 -25.37 -18.78 -1.14
N TRP A 51 -25.23 -19.72 -0.20
CA TRP A 51 -23.97 -19.99 0.48
C TRP A 51 -22.91 -20.66 -0.41
N ILE A 52 -23.32 -21.50 -1.36
CA ILE A 52 -22.41 -21.97 -2.42
C ILE A 52 -21.87 -20.80 -3.24
N THR A 53 -22.75 -19.90 -3.67
CA THR A 53 -22.35 -18.74 -4.48
C THR A 53 -21.35 -17.86 -3.72
N HIS A 54 -21.61 -17.60 -2.43
CA HIS A 54 -20.68 -16.89 -1.55
C HIS A 54 -19.32 -17.58 -1.46
N PHE A 55 -19.32 -18.89 -1.18
CA PHE A 55 -18.10 -19.70 -1.09
C PHE A 55 -17.28 -19.63 -2.38
N GLU A 56 -17.91 -19.82 -3.55
CA GLU A 56 -17.26 -19.75 -4.85
C GLU A 56 -16.71 -18.35 -5.15
N SER A 57 -17.40 -17.30 -4.71
CA SER A 57 -16.95 -15.91 -4.89
C SER A 57 -15.62 -15.64 -4.16
N ILE A 58 -15.44 -16.21 -2.96
CA ILE A 58 -14.20 -16.10 -2.19
C ILE A 58 -13.13 -17.03 -2.79
N LEU A 59 -13.52 -18.25 -3.18
CA LEU A 59 -12.63 -19.23 -3.78
C LEU A 59 -11.97 -18.69 -5.05
N HIS A 60 -12.73 -18.07 -5.95
CA HIS A 60 -12.23 -17.58 -7.23
C HIS A 60 -11.73 -16.13 -7.20
N ARG A 61 -11.57 -15.55 -6.00
CA ARG A 61 -11.18 -14.15 -5.86
C ARG A 61 -9.77 -13.89 -6.41
N PRO A 62 -9.55 -12.84 -7.24
CA PRO A 62 -8.23 -12.48 -7.72
C PRO A 62 -7.27 -12.19 -6.56
N ASN A 63 -6.01 -12.61 -6.69
CA ASN A 63 -4.97 -12.40 -5.68
C ASN A 63 -5.34 -12.93 -4.27
N ARG A 64 -6.27 -13.89 -4.14
CA ARG A 64 -6.70 -14.48 -2.85
C ARG A 64 -5.54 -14.90 -1.95
N SER A 65 -4.47 -15.47 -2.53
CA SER A 65 -3.28 -15.88 -1.78
C SER A 65 -2.52 -14.71 -1.15
N GLN A 66 -2.49 -13.55 -1.82
CA GLN A 66 -1.84 -12.34 -1.32
C GLN A 66 -2.75 -11.55 -0.37
N ASN A 67 -4.06 -11.70 -0.55
CA ASN A 67 -5.12 -10.97 0.17
C ASN A 67 -5.97 -11.92 1.01
N TRP A 68 -5.37 -12.96 1.60
CA TRP A 68 -6.14 -13.97 2.33
C TRP A 68 -6.84 -13.40 3.57
N ALA A 69 -6.13 -12.57 4.34
CA ALA A 69 -6.68 -11.96 5.55
C ALA A 69 -7.97 -11.15 5.29
N PRO A 70 -8.04 -10.22 4.32
CA PRO A 70 -9.29 -9.54 4.01
C PRO A 70 -10.38 -10.47 3.44
N CYS A 71 -10.03 -11.51 2.69
CA CYS A 71 -11.00 -12.53 2.24
C CYS A 71 -11.68 -13.24 3.42
N LEU A 72 -10.88 -13.66 4.41
CA LEU A 72 -11.36 -14.36 5.59
C LEU A 72 -12.19 -13.44 6.51
N GLU A 73 -11.79 -12.18 6.65
CA GLU A 73 -12.54 -11.20 7.42
C GLU A 73 -13.87 -10.84 6.75
N TYR A 74 -13.88 -10.73 5.41
CA TYR A 74 -15.11 -10.56 4.63
C TYR A 74 -16.06 -11.75 4.83
N ASP A 75 -15.55 -12.98 4.71
CA ASP A 75 -16.33 -14.21 4.98
C ASP A 75 -17.02 -14.18 6.35
N SER A 76 -16.26 -13.88 7.40
CA SER A 76 -16.77 -13.81 8.77
C SER A 76 -17.83 -12.71 8.92
N GLN A 77 -17.63 -11.54 8.31
CA GLN A 77 -18.63 -10.47 8.34
C GLN A 77 -19.93 -10.85 7.63
N ILE A 78 -19.87 -11.45 6.44
CA ILE A 78 -21.08 -11.88 5.73
C ILE A 78 -21.84 -12.91 6.55
N ARG A 79 -21.15 -13.93 7.09
CA ARG A 79 -21.78 -14.94 7.96
C ARG A 79 -22.44 -14.33 9.20
N ARG A 80 -21.81 -13.34 9.86
CA ARG A 80 -22.40 -12.67 11.03
C ARG A 80 -23.58 -11.78 10.67
N ARG A 81 -23.48 -11.04 9.57
CA ARG A 81 -24.56 -10.17 9.12
C ARG A 81 -25.77 -10.98 8.68
N ALA A 82 -25.59 -12.13 8.01
CA ALA A 82 -26.69 -13.02 7.67
C ALA A 82 -27.50 -13.52 8.89
N LEU A 83 -26.87 -13.57 10.08
CA LEU A 83 -27.56 -13.94 11.32
C LEU A 83 -28.32 -12.78 11.99
N THR A 84 -28.00 -11.54 11.66
CA THR A 84 -28.48 -10.35 12.40
C THR A 84 -29.18 -9.31 11.52
N SER A 85 -29.02 -9.42 10.21
CA SER A 85 -29.47 -8.48 9.18
C SER A 85 -29.94 -9.29 7.97
N ASP A 86 -30.90 -8.74 7.23
CA ASP A 86 -31.38 -9.33 5.98
C ASP A 86 -30.40 -9.00 4.84
N ILE A 87 -29.29 -9.72 4.80
CA ILE A 87 -28.26 -9.60 3.77
C ILE A 87 -28.22 -10.88 2.94
N ASP A 88 -28.25 -10.74 1.62
CA ASP A 88 -28.10 -11.88 0.71
C ASP A 88 -26.61 -12.25 0.58
N PRO A 89 -26.16 -13.43 1.07
CA PRO A 89 -24.76 -13.83 0.97
C PRO A 89 -24.34 -14.14 -0.47
N ALA A 90 -25.26 -14.43 -1.39
CA ALA A 90 -24.92 -14.67 -2.80
C ALA A 90 -24.43 -13.40 -3.51
N ILE A 91 -24.79 -12.23 -2.98
CA ILE A 91 -24.37 -10.94 -3.51
C ILE A 91 -23.01 -10.57 -2.93
N PHE A 92 -22.13 -10.09 -3.80
CA PHE A 92 -20.87 -9.53 -3.37
C PHE A 92 -21.05 -8.09 -2.87
N HIS A 93 -20.88 -7.89 -1.56
CA HIS A 93 -21.08 -6.60 -0.89
C HIS A 93 -19.80 -5.75 -0.97
N LEU A 94 -19.74 -4.96 -2.04
CA LEU A 94 -18.56 -4.16 -2.40
C LEU A 94 -18.20 -3.11 -1.34
N ASP A 95 -19.19 -2.54 -0.66
CA ASP A 95 -19.01 -1.58 0.43
C ASP A 95 -18.27 -2.22 1.62
N ILE A 96 -18.76 -3.38 2.10
CA ILE A 96 -18.12 -4.14 3.19
C ILE A 96 -16.69 -4.50 2.81
N TRP A 97 -16.49 -4.95 1.57
CA TRP A 97 -15.16 -5.28 1.09
C TRP A 97 -14.22 -4.08 1.04
N ASN A 98 -14.65 -2.96 0.48
CA ASN A 98 -13.81 -1.77 0.35
C ASN A 98 -13.38 -1.25 1.73
N ASP A 99 -14.28 -1.26 2.70
CA ASP A 99 -13.99 -0.90 4.08
C ASP A 99 -12.89 -1.80 4.66
N LEU A 100 -13.05 -3.12 4.53
CA LEU A 100 -12.06 -4.11 4.99
C LEU A 100 -10.72 -3.99 4.27
N GLU A 101 -10.74 -3.89 2.95
CA GLU A 101 -9.54 -3.77 2.13
C GLU A 101 -8.76 -2.51 2.50
N SER A 102 -9.44 -1.38 2.72
CA SER A 102 -8.79 -0.13 3.15
C SER A 102 -8.06 -0.29 4.49
N VAL A 103 -8.67 -0.99 5.46
CA VAL A 103 -8.08 -1.26 6.77
C VAL A 103 -6.84 -2.16 6.64
N HIS A 104 -6.91 -3.22 5.82
CA HIS A 104 -5.78 -4.12 5.60
C HIS A 104 -4.63 -3.44 4.85
N ILE A 105 -4.93 -2.61 3.84
CA ILE A 105 -3.93 -1.79 3.14
C ILE A 105 -3.25 -0.82 4.11
N ALA A 106 -4.02 -0.15 4.99
CA ALA A 106 -3.47 0.74 6.00
C ALA A 106 -2.55 -0.02 6.98
N LYS A 107 -2.99 -1.18 7.50
CA LYS A 107 -2.18 -2.04 8.39
C LYS A 107 -0.87 -2.48 7.73
N ARG A 108 -0.93 -2.95 6.48
CA ARG A 108 0.26 -3.35 5.71
C ARG A 108 1.22 -2.19 5.48
N THR A 109 0.69 -1.01 5.12
CA THR A 109 1.48 0.19 4.89
C THR A 109 2.19 0.64 6.17
N ILE A 110 1.48 0.70 7.30
CA ILE A 110 2.07 1.04 8.60
C ILE A 110 3.15 0.03 9.00
N ALA A 111 2.89 -1.27 8.81
CA ALA A 111 3.88 -2.31 9.11
C ALA A 111 5.13 -2.20 8.22
N ALA A 112 4.97 -1.86 6.94
CA ALA A 112 6.09 -1.60 6.04
C ALA A 112 6.92 -0.38 6.50
N VAL A 113 6.27 0.75 6.79
CA VAL A 113 6.93 1.97 7.29
C VAL A 113 7.68 1.70 8.60
N ARG A 114 7.08 0.98 9.54
CA ARG A 114 7.74 0.60 10.81
C ARG A 114 8.99 -0.24 10.59
N ARG A 115 8.95 -1.19 9.64
CA ARG A 115 10.14 -1.99 9.29
C ARG A 115 11.26 -1.11 8.74
N GLU A 116 10.94 -0.18 7.85
CA GLU A 116 11.94 0.74 7.28
C GLU A 116 12.58 1.66 8.33
N LEU A 117 11.79 2.19 9.27
CA LEU A 117 12.29 3.00 10.37
C LEU A 117 13.23 2.20 11.28
N ASN A 118 12.86 0.96 11.63
CA ASN A 118 13.67 0.10 12.48
C ASN A 118 14.98 -0.33 11.78
N SER A 119 14.95 -0.60 10.46
CA SER A 119 16.15 -0.95 9.69
C SER A 119 17.14 0.21 9.54
N ASN A 120 16.69 1.46 9.55
CA ASN A 120 17.59 2.63 9.54
C ASN A 120 18.23 2.92 10.91
N SER A 121 17.74 2.30 11.98
CA SER A 121 18.18 2.57 13.37
C SER A 121 19.40 1.73 13.79
N THR A 122 19.71 0.64 13.10
CA THR A 122 20.82 -0.28 13.43
C THR A 122 22.15 0.06 12.73
N GLY A 123 22.20 1.09 11.88
CA GLY A 123 23.42 1.50 11.15
C GLY A 123 24.30 2.53 11.86
N ARG A 124 24.03 2.85 13.14
CA ARG A 124 24.76 3.88 13.91
C ARG A 124 25.24 3.41 15.28
N ALA A 125 25.49 2.12 15.45
CA ALA A 125 26.38 1.65 16.52
C ALA A 125 27.80 2.08 16.16
N GLY A 126 28.21 3.20 16.76
CA GLY A 126 29.45 3.89 16.50
C GLY A 126 30.66 3.00 16.77
N HIS A 127 31.59 3.08 15.83
CA HIS A 127 32.98 2.78 16.00
C HIS A 127 33.53 3.72 17.11
N SER A 128 33.52 3.29 18.36
CA SER A 128 34.39 3.88 19.38
C SER A 128 35.81 3.47 19.02
N THR A 129 36.51 4.37 18.36
CA THR A 129 37.97 4.35 18.36
C THR A 129 38.39 5.04 19.64
N ASP A 130 38.97 4.27 20.55
CA ASP A 130 39.76 4.79 21.64
C ASP A 130 40.92 5.58 21.03
N ALA A 131 40.90 6.89 21.25
CA ALA A 131 42.05 7.76 21.04
C ALA A 131 42.07 8.76 22.19
N ASP A 132 42.58 8.31 23.33
CA ASP A 132 43.17 9.15 24.36
C ASP A 132 44.45 9.79 23.81
N CYS A 133 44.46 11.12 23.66
CA CYS A 133 45.54 11.99 24.15
C CYS A 133 45.20 13.48 23.90
N ASP A 134 44.73 14.11 24.98
CA ASP A 134 45.33 15.29 25.59
C ASP A 134 45.82 16.43 24.67
N HIS A 135 45.12 17.56 24.68
CA HIS A 135 45.74 18.90 24.75
C HIS A 135 44.74 19.99 25.19
N SER A 136 44.93 20.42 26.43
CA SER A 136 45.00 21.83 26.89
C SER A 136 43.90 22.82 26.52
N ALA A 137 43.29 23.33 27.60
CA ALA A 137 42.42 24.49 27.68
C ALA A 137 43.00 25.77 27.06
N SER A 138 42.12 26.61 26.51
CA SER A 138 42.13 28.06 26.77
C SER A 138 40.82 28.69 26.32
N GLY A 139 40.18 29.39 27.25
CA GLY A 139 38.93 30.10 27.04
C GLY A 139 39.07 31.41 26.28
N ASN A 140 37.90 32.03 26.08
CA ASN A 140 37.56 33.37 25.55
C ASN A 140 36.64 33.21 24.34
N ARG A 141 35.63 34.04 24.11
CA ARG A 141 35.05 35.18 24.80
C ARG A 141 33.84 35.54 23.94
N PHE A 142 32.73 35.92 24.57
CA PHE A 142 31.58 36.57 23.96
C PHE A 142 32.00 37.58 22.89
N GLN A 143 31.40 37.53 21.70
CA GLN A 143 31.15 38.71 20.87
C GLN A 143 29.74 38.69 20.28
N PRO A 144 28.93 39.73 20.51
CA PRO A 144 27.63 39.92 19.88
C PRO A 144 27.74 40.81 18.62
N TYR A 145 26.88 40.52 17.64
CA TYR A 145 26.58 41.24 16.40
C TYR A 145 27.68 41.38 15.34
N ASP A 146 27.45 40.74 14.19
CA ASP A 146 27.70 41.37 12.90
C ASP A 146 26.63 40.98 11.87
N ASN A 147 25.90 42.01 11.41
CA ASN A 147 24.93 41.95 10.32
C ASN A 147 25.67 41.96 8.98
N ALA A 148 25.90 40.79 8.39
CA ALA A 148 26.31 40.68 6.99
C ALA A 148 25.14 40.17 6.14
N LYS A 149 24.62 41.09 5.30
CA LYS A 149 23.68 40.79 4.21
C LYS A 149 24.25 39.66 3.34
N GLN A 150 23.71 38.46 3.48
CA GLN A 150 23.83 37.42 2.46
C GLN A 150 22.44 37.02 1.99
N SER A 151 22.11 37.56 0.81
CA SER A 151 21.14 36.98 -0.10
C SER A 151 21.53 35.53 -0.37
N SER A 152 20.89 34.61 0.34
CA SER A 152 20.80 33.23 -0.09
C SER A 152 19.38 32.76 0.20
N ASN A 153 18.69 32.37 -0.88
CA ASN A 153 17.49 31.57 -0.80
C ASN A 153 17.80 30.35 0.08
N THR A 154 17.42 30.42 1.36
CA THR A 154 17.28 29.25 2.22
C THR A 154 16.02 28.52 1.79
N SER A 155 16.11 27.95 0.59
CA SER A 155 15.28 26.81 0.21
C SER A 155 15.40 25.81 1.34
N PHE A 156 14.29 25.59 2.05
CA PHE A 156 14.08 24.41 2.86
C PHE A 156 14.59 23.21 2.05
N ARG A 157 15.73 22.66 2.44
CA ARG A 157 16.21 21.40 1.88
C ARG A 157 15.57 20.30 2.72
N PRO A 158 14.55 19.57 2.22
CA PRO A 158 14.26 18.28 2.81
C PRO A 158 15.46 17.40 2.45
N SER A 159 16.28 17.09 3.45
CA SER A 159 17.38 16.13 3.33
C SER A 159 16.84 14.70 3.28
N GLY A 160 15.81 14.48 2.46
CA GLY A 160 15.20 13.19 2.18
C GLY A 160 15.84 12.57 0.94
N LYS A 161 16.00 11.25 0.93
CA LYS A 161 16.43 10.48 -0.24
C LYS A 161 15.49 10.84 -1.40
N PHE A 162 16.00 11.51 -2.43
CA PHE A 162 15.24 11.83 -3.63
C PHE A 162 15.18 10.58 -4.51
N ARG A 163 13.98 10.06 -4.74
CA ARG A 163 13.76 8.98 -5.70
C ARG A 163 13.74 9.53 -7.12
N CYS A 164 14.60 9.00 -7.97
CA CYS A 164 14.55 9.30 -9.39
C CYS A 164 13.28 8.70 -10.00
N PHE A 165 12.35 9.50 -10.51
CA PHE A 165 11.10 8.98 -11.09
C PHE A 165 11.25 8.35 -12.50
N VAL A 166 12.43 8.47 -13.12
CA VAL A 166 12.72 7.88 -14.44
C VAL A 166 13.10 6.41 -14.27
N CYS A 167 14.15 6.12 -13.50
CA CYS A 167 14.56 4.75 -13.22
C CYS A 167 13.87 4.16 -11.98
N GLY A 168 13.35 4.99 -11.08
CA GLY A 168 12.77 4.57 -9.80
C GLY A 168 13.81 4.34 -8.70
N SER A 169 15.07 4.71 -8.91
CA SER A 169 16.16 4.51 -7.95
C SER A 169 16.13 5.53 -6.81
N ASP A 170 16.38 5.07 -5.59
CA ASP A 170 16.44 5.89 -4.37
C ASP A 170 17.87 6.37 -4.07
N ASP A 171 18.81 6.08 -4.98
CA ASP A 171 20.17 6.55 -4.89
C ASP A 171 20.21 8.05 -5.22
N SER A 172 20.64 8.86 -4.26
CA SER A 172 20.79 10.32 -4.46
C SER A 172 21.91 10.69 -5.46
N THR A 173 22.41 9.72 -6.21
CA THR A 173 23.52 9.84 -7.17
C THR A 173 23.14 10.69 -8.36
N HIS A 174 21.85 10.80 -8.69
CA HIS A 174 21.39 11.63 -9.80
C HIS A 174 19.97 12.17 -9.61
N LYS A 175 19.70 13.31 -10.25
CA LYS A 175 18.36 13.86 -10.38
C LYS A 175 17.65 13.21 -11.58
N SER A 176 16.32 13.16 -11.57
CA SER A 176 15.55 12.65 -12.71
C SER A 176 15.84 13.38 -14.02
N ARG A 177 16.25 14.65 -13.96
CA ARG A 177 16.71 15.43 -15.12
C ARG A 177 17.99 14.90 -15.76
N SER A 178 18.80 14.14 -15.02
CA SER A 178 20.08 13.59 -15.45
C SER A 178 20.06 12.05 -15.51
N CYS A 179 18.88 11.43 -15.39
CA CYS A 179 18.75 9.99 -15.48
C CYS A 179 18.84 9.52 -16.93
N ASN A 180 19.78 8.61 -17.19
CA ASN A 180 20.04 7.96 -18.48
C ASN A 180 19.77 6.45 -18.44
N ALA A 181 18.93 5.98 -17.51
CA ALA A 181 18.60 4.56 -17.43
C ALA A 181 17.67 4.16 -18.57
N ASP A 182 17.94 3.00 -19.17
CA ASP A 182 17.09 2.41 -20.22
C ASP A 182 15.99 1.50 -19.64
N GLN A 183 16.10 1.15 -18.35
CA GLN A 183 15.16 0.30 -17.63
C GLN A 183 14.79 0.90 -16.26
N THR A 184 13.56 0.63 -15.83
CA THR A 184 13.02 0.96 -14.51
C THR A 184 13.47 -0.10 -13.48
N VAL A 185 13.32 0.19 -12.18
CA VAL A 185 13.55 -0.77 -11.08
C VAL A 185 12.78 -2.10 -11.22
N SER A 186 11.69 -2.12 -11.99
CA SER A 186 10.91 -3.33 -12.26
C SER A 186 11.34 -4.06 -13.54
N GLY A 187 12.49 -3.71 -14.14
CA GLY A 187 13.00 -4.29 -15.38
C GLY A 187 12.24 -3.85 -16.65
N LYS A 188 11.24 -2.98 -16.53
CA LYS A 188 10.49 -2.46 -17.68
C LYS A 188 11.28 -1.36 -18.40
N PRO A 189 11.24 -1.27 -19.74
CA PRO A 189 11.94 -0.22 -20.47
C PRO A 189 11.44 1.17 -20.03
N VAL A 190 12.37 2.11 -19.84
CA VAL A 190 12.02 3.50 -19.56
C VAL A 190 11.33 4.09 -20.78
N ILE A 191 10.08 4.50 -20.60
CA ILE A 191 9.24 5.01 -21.69
C ILE A 191 9.69 6.43 -22.10
N ILE A 192 10.40 7.14 -21.22
CA ILE A 192 10.69 8.58 -21.35
C ILE A 192 12.19 8.85 -21.25
N SER A 193 12.83 9.26 -22.35
CA SER A 193 14.27 9.57 -22.37
C SER A 193 14.55 11.08 -22.26
N ALA A 194 15.72 11.40 -21.70
CA ALA A 194 16.25 12.77 -21.71
C ALA A 194 16.88 13.04 -23.09
N GLN A 195 16.19 13.73 -23.99
CA GLN A 195 16.83 14.16 -25.23
C GLN A 195 17.64 15.46 -25.05
N LYS A 196 17.22 16.38 -24.15
CA LYS A 196 17.90 17.64 -23.84
C LYS A 196 17.67 18.06 -22.37
N PRO A 197 18.64 18.71 -21.69
CA PRO A 197 18.54 19.08 -20.27
C PRO A 197 17.40 20.05 -19.93
N ASN A 198 16.93 20.85 -20.90
CA ASN A 198 15.86 21.85 -20.73
C ASN A 198 14.65 21.64 -21.66
N GLY A 199 14.60 20.53 -22.41
CA GLY A 199 13.49 20.23 -23.32
C GLY A 199 12.38 19.41 -22.67
N PRO A 200 11.15 19.43 -23.21
CA PRO A 200 10.11 18.51 -22.78
C PRO A 200 10.58 17.07 -23.01
N ARG A 201 10.38 16.24 -22.01
CA ARG A 201 10.75 14.83 -22.04
C ARG A 201 9.84 14.11 -23.03
N ARG A 202 10.40 13.33 -23.97
CA ARG A 202 9.61 12.65 -25.00
C ARG A 202 9.70 11.14 -24.87
N ASP A 203 8.62 10.46 -25.22
CA ASP A 203 8.67 9.01 -25.43
C ASP A 203 9.24 8.66 -26.82
N ARG A 204 9.39 7.36 -27.06
CA ARG A 204 9.83 6.82 -28.36
C ARG A 204 8.92 7.21 -29.53
N ASN A 205 7.67 7.57 -29.27
CA ASN A 205 6.70 8.00 -30.27
C ASN A 205 6.70 9.53 -30.44
N GLY A 206 7.60 10.25 -29.76
CA GLY A 206 7.72 11.70 -29.82
C GLY A 206 6.72 12.47 -28.95
N ASN A 207 5.88 11.80 -28.13
CA ASN A 207 4.93 12.50 -27.27
C ASN A 207 5.67 13.21 -26.13
N ALA A 208 5.37 14.49 -25.91
CA ALA A 208 5.95 15.27 -24.82
C ALA A 208 5.21 15.00 -23.50
N TYR A 209 5.97 14.84 -22.41
CA TYR A 209 5.47 14.61 -21.06
C TYR A 209 5.79 15.81 -20.18
N CYS A 210 4.78 16.24 -19.42
CA CYS A 210 4.97 17.28 -18.41
C CYS A 210 5.81 16.73 -17.25
N PHE A 211 7.02 17.26 -17.10
CA PHE A 211 7.93 16.92 -16.00
C PHE A 211 7.33 17.30 -14.65
N SER A 212 6.72 18.49 -14.58
CA SER A 212 6.15 19.07 -13.37
C SER A 212 5.01 18.20 -12.79
N PHE A 213 4.18 17.61 -13.68
CA PHE A 213 3.14 16.65 -13.30
C PHE A 213 3.68 15.36 -12.69
N ASN A 214 4.80 14.83 -13.22
CA ASN A 214 5.44 13.61 -12.70
C ASN A 214 6.36 13.87 -11.49
N GLY A 215 6.62 15.14 -11.17
CA GLY A 215 7.41 15.56 -10.01
C GLY A 215 6.57 16.22 -8.92
N HIS A 216 7.24 17.00 -8.08
CA HIS A 216 6.66 17.66 -6.90
C HIS A 216 5.94 18.98 -7.24
N SER A 217 6.10 19.51 -8.45
CA SER A 217 5.67 20.87 -8.80
C SER A 217 4.36 20.88 -9.60
N GLY A 218 3.23 20.95 -8.91
CA GLY A 218 2.19 21.95 -9.17
C GLY A 218 1.44 21.99 -10.52
N CYS A 219 1.55 21.01 -11.42
CA CYS A 219 0.63 20.99 -12.56
C CYS A 219 -0.72 20.41 -12.14
N THR A 220 -1.79 21.20 -12.29
CA THR A 220 -3.14 20.81 -11.88
C THR A 220 -3.62 19.60 -12.68
N ARG A 221 -4.13 18.57 -11.99
CA ARG A 221 -4.66 17.36 -12.64
C ARG A 221 -5.84 17.74 -13.54
N GLY A 222 -5.88 17.20 -14.75
CA GLY A 222 -6.94 17.48 -15.72
C GLY A 222 -6.81 18.80 -16.50
N ALA A 223 -5.83 19.65 -16.20
CA ALA A 223 -5.56 20.86 -16.99
C ALA A 223 -4.73 20.55 -18.24
N ASP A 224 -5.00 21.27 -19.33
CA ASP A 224 -4.11 21.28 -20.50
C ASP A 224 -2.79 21.95 -20.14
N CYS A 225 -1.69 21.27 -20.43
CA CYS A 225 -0.35 21.72 -20.09
C CYS A 225 0.48 21.99 -21.34
N HIS A 226 1.00 23.21 -21.46
CA HIS A 226 1.89 23.61 -22.55
C HIS A 226 3.24 22.86 -22.54
N GLN A 227 3.61 22.22 -21.43
CA GLN A 227 4.85 21.46 -21.28
C GLN A 227 4.72 19.99 -21.72
N GLY A 228 3.52 19.51 -22.04
CA GLY A 228 3.26 18.15 -22.49
C GLY A 228 2.11 17.46 -21.76
N LYS A 229 1.84 16.21 -22.12
CA LYS A 229 0.74 15.41 -21.57
C LYS A 229 0.98 15.02 -20.11
N HIS A 230 -0.11 14.96 -19.34
CA HIS A 230 -0.16 14.52 -17.94
C HIS A 230 -0.30 13.01 -17.81
N TRP A 231 0.74 12.28 -18.21
CA TRP A 231 0.78 10.83 -18.12
C TRP A 231 1.76 10.39 -17.05
N CYS A 232 1.46 9.30 -16.36
CA CYS A 232 2.35 8.73 -15.37
C CYS A 232 3.58 8.12 -16.04
N SER A 233 4.79 8.56 -15.68
CA SER A 233 6.03 8.07 -16.28
C SER A 233 6.39 6.63 -15.90
N LEU A 234 5.77 6.08 -14.85
CA LEU A 234 6.07 4.73 -14.36
C LEU A 234 5.18 3.65 -14.99
N CYS A 235 3.91 3.95 -15.24
CA CYS A 235 2.95 2.99 -15.78
C CYS A 235 2.35 3.39 -17.14
N GLY A 236 2.61 4.61 -17.62
CA GLY A 236 2.07 5.13 -18.87
C GLY A 236 0.58 5.50 -18.81
N ALA A 237 -0.05 5.50 -17.63
CA ALA A 237 -1.47 5.83 -17.50
C ALA A 237 -1.77 7.25 -18.01
N LYS A 238 -2.76 7.35 -18.89
CA LYS A 238 -3.11 8.59 -19.61
C LYS A 238 -4.22 9.41 -18.96
N ASN A 239 -4.87 8.86 -17.95
CA ASN A 239 -6.05 9.43 -17.31
C ASN A 239 -5.74 10.61 -16.37
N GLY A 240 -4.46 10.97 -16.18
CA GLY A 240 -4.06 12.07 -15.30
C GLY A 240 -4.44 11.89 -13.82
N LEU A 241 -4.97 10.72 -13.44
CA LEU A 241 -5.46 10.44 -12.09
C LEU A 241 -4.31 10.41 -11.08
N HIS A 242 -3.12 10.00 -11.55
CA HIS A 242 -1.95 9.83 -10.71
C HIS A 242 -0.65 10.19 -11.43
N SER A 243 0.35 10.61 -10.64
CA SER A 243 1.69 10.92 -11.10
C SER A 243 2.67 9.83 -10.65
N ALA A 244 3.90 9.87 -11.15
CA ALA A 244 4.96 8.98 -10.69
C ALA A 244 5.24 9.05 -9.17
N GLN A 245 4.87 10.16 -8.51
CA GLN A 245 5.00 10.31 -7.06
C GLN A 245 3.80 9.78 -6.27
N ASN A 246 2.61 9.77 -6.87
CA ASN A 246 1.39 9.29 -6.23
C ASN A 246 1.01 7.95 -6.83
N ARG A 247 1.55 6.84 -6.32
CA ARG A 247 0.90 5.54 -6.57
C ARG A 247 -0.36 5.48 -5.70
N VAL A 248 -1.53 5.64 -6.30
CA VAL A 248 -2.67 4.84 -5.86
C VAL A 248 -2.35 3.44 -6.38
N ALA A 249 -2.11 2.50 -5.47
CA ALA A 249 -1.81 1.13 -5.84
C ALA A 249 -2.99 0.57 -6.63
N LEU A 250 -2.82 0.43 -7.95
CA LEU A 250 -3.63 -0.42 -8.83
C LEU A 250 -2.97 -1.79 -8.88
#